data_AF-A0A6P8I4U9-F1
#
_entry.id   AF-A0A6P8I4U9-F1
#
_cell.length_a   1.000
_cell.length_b   1.000
_cell.length_c   1.000
_cell.angle_alpha   90.00
_cell.angle_beta   90.00
_cell.angle_gamma   90.00
#
_symmetry.space_group_name_H-M   'P 1'
#
loop_
_entity.id
_entity.type
_entity.pdbx_description
1 polymer ?
#
loop_
_entity_poly.entity_id
_entity_poly.type
_entity_poly.pdbx_seq_one_letter_code
_entity_poly.pdbx_strand_id
1 'polypeptide(L)'
;MNRGHHIYLEKTGQAPSPSKDFHQLIVQDHEVIWRTWKISLRKDLKAIPPSQKKISWEDFDYDDIAQLDIARVFGEDTLRLVHGLVCGDWLVRLPESVVVHIASYLDLVDIARLGSLCKFLRKVCSSNELWEKIYRKHCDTVTKEIQELAHEVGWKKTFFTNRLQLQVQVRRRKEKNSADLKLRAAQLAHREEPVKPAGTAFLTQTND
;
A
#
# COMPACT_ATOMS: atom_id res chain seq x y z
N MET A 1 24.92 19.43 9.29
CA MET A 1 25.04 18.09 8.66
C MET A 1 25.04 18.30 7.16
N ASN A 2 26.17 18.09 6.49
CA ASN A 2 26.22 18.09 5.02
C ASN A 2 25.34 16.94 4.53
N ARG A 3 24.11 17.25 4.12
CA ARG A 3 23.31 16.29 3.34
C ARG A 3 24.04 16.16 2.02
N GLY A 4 24.75 15.05 1.84
CA GLY A 4 25.28 14.69 0.52
C GLY A 4 24.12 14.78 -0.46
N HIS A 5 24.28 15.56 -1.53
CA HIS A 5 23.20 15.77 -2.49
C HIS A 5 22.97 14.43 -3.17
N HIS A 6 21.85 13.77 -2.88
CA HIS A 6 21.59 12.45 -3.44
C HIS A 6 21.27 12.63 -4.92
N ILE A 7 22.07 12.00 -5.78
CA ILE A 7 21.86 12.06 -7.23
C ILE A 7 20.91 10.91 -7.59
N TYR A 8 19.71 11.24 -8.04
CA TYR A 8 18.70 10.27 -8.46
C TYR A 8 18.89 9.80 -9.90
N LEU A 9 19.34 10.72 -10.76
CA LEU A 9 19.57 10.45 -12.18
C LEU A 9 20.75 11.29 -12.65
N GLU A 10 21.67 10.66 -13.37
CA GLU A 10 22.70 11.34 -14.12
C GLU A 10 22.76 10.75 -15.52
N LYS A 11 22.65 11.61 -16.54
CA LYS A 11 22.71 11.21 -17.94
C LYS A 11 23.51 12.21 -18.75
N THR A 12 24.41 11.72 -19.58
CA THR A 12 25.22 12.53 -20.50
C THR A 12 24.91 12.15 -21.93
N GLY A 13 24.89 13.14 -22.83
CA GLY A 13 24.47 12.92 -24.20
C GLY A 13 24.87 14.07 -25.12
N GLN A 14 24.95 13.77 -26.41
CA GLN A 14 25.20 14.77 -27.44
C GLN A 14 23.88 15.18 -28.09
N ALA A 15 23.68 16.48 -28.28
CA ALA A 15 22.50 16.98 -28.97
C ALA A 15 22.45 16.47 -30.42
N PRO A 16 21.25 16.23 -30.97
CA PRO A 16 21.12 15.93 -32.39
C PRO A 16 21.63 17.09 -33.25
N SER A 17 21.92 16.80 -34.53
CA SER A 17 22.24 17.83 -35.51
C SER A 17 21.14 18.90 -35.54
N PRO A 18 21.48 20.20 -35.69
CA PRO A 18 22.79 20.71 -36.11
C PRO A 18 23.75 21.10 -34.98
N SER A 19 23.31 21.21 -33.73
CA SER A 19 24.13 21.75 -32.64
C SER A 19 25.30 20.84 -32.28
N LYS A 20 25.04 19.52 -32.07
CA LYS A 20 26.05 18.55 -31.62
C LYS A 20 26.78 18.94 -30.32
N ASP A 21 26.21 19.86 -29.53
CA ASP A 21 26.73 20.22 -28.22
C ASP A 21 26.59 19.05 -27.25
N PHE A 22 27.46 19.02 -26.25
CA PHE A 22 27.43 17.96 -25.24
C PHE A 22 26.68 18.45 -24.01
N HIS A 23 25.78 17.61 -23.48
CA HIS A 23 24.92 17.94 -22.35
C HIS A 23 25.03 16.90 -21.25
N GLN A 24 24.88 17.35 -20.01
CA GLN A 24 24.74 16.52 -18.82
C GLN A 24 23.49 16.96 -18.08
N LEU A 25 22.62 15.99 -17.81
CA LEU A 25 21.42 16.13 -17.00
C LEU A 25 21.67 15.44 -15.66
N ILE A 26 21.45 16.16 -14.57
CA ILE A 26 21.56 15.64 -13.21
C ILE A 26 20.29 15.99 -12.45
N VAL A 27 19.61 15.01 -11.87
CA VAL A 27 18.47 15.21 -10.97
C VAL A 27 18.95 14.91 -9.56
N GLN A 28 18.90 15.93 -8.70
CA GLN A 28 19.28 15.87 -7.29
C GLN A 28 18.07 16.19 -6.40
N ASP A 29 18.27 16.12 -5.08
CA ASP A 29 17.30 16.60 -4.10
C ASP A 29 16.86 18.04 -4.43
N HIS A 30 15.57 18.21 -4.73
CA HIS A 30 14.91 19.50 -4.98
C HIS A 30 15.43 20.32 -6.18
N GLU A 31 16.43 19.84 -6.93
CA GLU A 31 16.99 20.53 -8.08
C GLU A 31 17.19 19.60 -9.30
N VAL A 32 16.91 20.14 -10.49
CA VAL A 32 17.29 19.58 -11.78
C VAL A 32 18.38 20.48 -12.37
N ILE A 33 19.52 19.88 -12.70
CA ILE A 33 20.70 20.58 -13.21
C ILE A 33 20.92 20.17 -14.66
N TRP A 34 20.97 21.16 -15.54
CA TRP A 34 21.32 21.02 -16.94
C TRP A 34 22.65 21.71 -17.22
N ARG A 35 23.66 20.95 -17.65
CA ARG A 35 24.97 21.47 -18.05
C ARG A 35 25.17 21.31 -19.54
N THR A 36 25.77 22.31 -20.17
CA THR A 36 26.03 22.33 -21.60
C THR A 36 27.48 22.72 -21.88
N TRP A 37 28.16 21.88 -22.65
CA TRP A 37 29.46 22.15 -23.25
C TRP A 37 29.26 22.43 -24.72
N LYS A 38 29.50 23.69 -25.12
CA LYS A 38 29.41 24.08 -26.52
C LYS A 38 30.57 23.48 -27.30
N ILE A 39 30.29 22.69 -28.32
CA ILE A 39 31.30 22.05 -29.15
C ILE A 39 31.49 22.88 -30.42
N SER A 40 32.60 23.62 -30.51
CA SER A 40 32.92 24.44 -31.68
C SER A 40 34.28 24.10 -32.29
N LEU A 41 34.36 24.13 -33.61
CA LEU A 41 35.61 24.02 -34.36
C LEU A 41 36.42 25.33 -34.32
N ARG A 42 35.78 26.45 -33.99
CA ARG A 42 36.42 27.77 -33.97
C ARG A 42 37.34 27.90 -32.75
N LYS A 43 38.60 28.29 -32.97
CA LYS A 43 39.66 28.29 -31.94
C LYS A 43 39.39 29.27 -30.79
N ASP A 44 38.73 30.39 -31.08
CA ASP A 44 38.29 31.42 -30.13
C ASP A 44 37.21 30.92 -29.15
N LEU A 45 36.43 29.91 -29.54
CA LEU A 45 35.36 29.34 -28.72
C LEU A 45 35.76 28.09 -27.93
N LYS A 46 37.00 27.61 -28.08
CA LYS A 46 37.47 26.38 -27.42
C LYS A 46 37.66 26.50 -25.90
N ALA A 47 37.79 27.73 -25.39
CA ALA A 47 38.02 27.99 -23.96
C ALA A 47 36.75 28.39 -23.20
N ILE A 48 35.57 28.27 -23.81
CA ILE A 48 34.31 28.65 -23.15
C ILE A 48 33.98 27.61 -22.08
N PRO A 49 33.83 28.01 -20.80
CA PRO A 49 33.43 27.09 -19.75
C PRO A 49 32.00 26.59 -19.99
N PRO A 50 31.65 25.39 -19.48
CA PRO A 50 30.29 24.88 -19.59
C PRO A 50 29.30 25.82 -18.90
N SER A 51 28.14 26.01 -19.53
CA SER A 51 27.03 26.68 -18.87
C SER A 51 26.26 25.69 -18.01
N GLN A 52 25.72 26.18 -16.89
CA GLN A 52 24.89 25.40 -15.98
C GLN A 52 23.59 26.15 -15.70
N LYS A 53 22.47 25.47 -15.91
CA LYS A 53 21.13 25.90 -15.50
C LYS A 53 20.69 24.99 -14.36
N LYS A 54 20.21 25.58 -13.27
CA LYS A 54 19.58 24.86 -12.16
C LYS A 54 18.13 25.26 -12.09
N ILE A 55 17.26 24.28 -11.90
CA ILE A 55 15.81 24.44 -11.87
C ILE A 55 15.32 23.75 -10.60
N SER A 56 14.51 24.42 -9.79
CA SER A 56 13.90 23.77 -8.62
C SER A 56 12.87 22.74 -9.07
N TRP A 57 12.55 21.76 -8.23
CA TRP A 57 11.47 20.81 -8.54
C TRP A 57 10.11 21.52 -8.72
N GLU A 58 9.85 22.58 -7.96
CA GLU A 58 8.60 23.35 -8.02
C GLU A 58 8.46 24.12 -9.34
N ASP A 59 9.60 24.57 -9.90
CA ASP A 59 9.63 25.36 -11.13
C ASP A 59 9.72 24.50 -12.40
N PHE A 60 10.03 23.20 -12.28
CA PHE A 60 10.33 22.34 -13.42
C PHE A 60 9.16 22.22 -14.40
N ASP A 61 7.93 22.14 -13.89
CA ASP A 61 6.72 22.04 -14.71
C ASP A 61 6.45 23.33 -15.51
N TYR A 62 6.99 24.47 -15.09
CA TYR A 62 6.85 25.76 -15.77
C TYR A 62 7.98 26.05 -16.77
N ASP A 63 9.06 25.26 -16.76
CA ASP A 63 10.22 25.44 -17.63
C ASP A 63 10.11 24.60 -18.91
N ASP A 64 9.23 25.03 -19.82
CA ASP A 64 8.99 24.37 -21.12
C ASP A 64 10.28 24.14 -21.92
N ILE A 65 11.22 25.08 -21.82
CA ILE A 65 12.49 25.02 -22.54
C ILE A 65 13.33 23.85 -22.03
N ALA A 66 13.43 23.68 -20.71
CA ALA A 66 14.17 22.58 -20.11
C ALA A 66 13.53 21.23 -20.45
N GLN A 67 12.19 21.13 -20.40
CA GLN A 67 11.48 19.90 -20.77
C GLN A 67 11.73 19.53 -22.23
N LEU A 68 11.61 20.51 -23.13
CA LEU A 68 11.86 20.33 -24.57
C LEU A 68 13.31 19.91 -24.85
N ASP A 69 14.30 20.52 -24.20
CA ASP A 69 15.71 20.17 -24.38
C ASP A 69 16.02 18.76 -23.84
N ILE A 70 15.44 18.37 -22.71
CA ILE A 70 15.58 17.00 -22.17
C ILE A 70 14.98 15.98 -23.15
N ALA A 71 13.76 16.21 -23.63
CA ALA A 71 13.12 15.32 -24.61
C ALA A 71 13.92 15.24 -25.91
N ARG A 72 14.42 16.39 -26.41
CA ARG A 72 15.17 16.46 -27.67
C ARG A 72 16.53 15.75 -27.60
N VAL A 73 17.26 15.89 -26.49
CA VAL A 73 18.62 15.34 -26.35
C VAL A 73 18.60 13.90 -25.82
N PHE A 74 17.74 13.61 -24.85
CA PHE A 74 17.74 12.32 -24.13
C PHE A 74 16.51 11.44 -24.40
N GLY A 75 15.54 11.94 -25.16
CA GLY A 75 14.30 11.25 -25.50
C GLY A 75 13.19 11.46 -24.48
N GLU A 76 11.96 11.22 -24.95
CA GLU A 76 10.71 11.34 -24.18
C GLU A 76 10.70 10.47 -22.92
N ASP A 77 11.28 9.26 -22.97
CA ASP A 77 11.32 8.37 -21.81
C ASP A 77 12.17 8.92 -20.68
N THR A 78 13.23 9.67 -21.01
CA THR A 78 14.05 10.35 -20.00
C THR A 78 13.28 11.52 -19.39
N LEU A 79 12.57 12.30 -20.21
CA LEU A 79 11.73 13.39 -19.70
C LEU A 79 10.66 12.86 -18.73
N ARG A 80 9.97 11.77 -19.11
CA ARG A 80 9.00 11.11 -18.23
C ARG A 80 9.61 10.64 -16.92
N LEU A 81 10.83 10.12 -16.95
CA LEU A 81 11.53 9.70 -15.73
C LEU A 81 11.86 10.90 -14.83
N VAL A 82 12.39 11.98 -15.39
CA VAL A 82 12.71 13.21 -14.64
C VAL A 82 11.45 13.80 -14.02
N HIS A 83 10.38 13.94 -14.79
CA HIS A 83 9.09 14.41 -14.30
C HIS A 83 8.57 13.51 -13.16
N GLY A 84 8.77 12.20 -13.25
CA GLY A 84 8.36 11.29 -12.18
C GLY A 84 9.15 11.46 -10.88
N LEU A 85 10.46 11.73 -11.01
CA LEU A 85 11.31 12.04 -9.87
C LEU A 85 10.91 13.37 -9.22
N VAL A 86 10.66 14.40 -10.02
CA VAL A 86 10.27 15.73 -9.57
C VAL A 86 8.89 15.74 -8.88
N CYS A 87 7.89 15.08 -9.47
CA CYS A 87 6.54 15.02 -8.90
C CYS A 87 6.40 14.01 -7.74
N GLY A 88 7.42 13.20 -7.47
CA GLY A 88 7.39 12.20 -6.40
C GLY A 88 6.38 11.07 -6.62
N ASP A 89 6.07 10.72 -7.88
CA ASP A 89 5.12 9.65 -8.25
C ASP A 89 5.82 8.29 -8.50
N TRP A 90 6.99 8.10 -7.89
CA TRP A 90 7.87 6.94 -8.04
C TRP A 90 7.15 5.59 -7.98
N LEU A 91 6.22 5.43 -7.02
CA LEU A 91 5.52 4.16 -6.82
C LEU A 91 4.59 3.78 -7.99
N VAL A 92 3.98 4.76 -8.66
CA VAL A 92 3.00 4.52 -9.74
C VAL A 92 3.69 4.14 -11.05
N ARG A 93 4.97 4.50 -11.20
CA ARG A 93 5.77 4.22 -12.39
C ARG A 93 6.50 2.88 -12.35
N LEU A 94 6.55 2.24 -11.19
CA LEU A 94 7.15 0.92 -11.05
C LEU A 94 6.29 -0.15 -11.79
N PRO A 95 6.93 -1.22 -12.29
CA PRO A 95 6.20 -2.36 -12.85
C PRO A 95 5.15 -2.89 -11.86
N GLU A 96 3.98 -3.29 -12.37
CA GLU A 96 2.85 -3.77 -11.55
C GLU A 96 3.27 -4.89 -10.58
N SER A 97 4.13 -5.81 -11.02
CA SER A 97 4.67 -6.90 -10.18
C SER A 97 5.50 -6.42 -8.98
N VAL A 98 6.27 -5.35 -9.15
CA VAL A 98 7.09 -4.75 -8.08
C VAL A 98 6.19 -4.05 -7.07
N VAL A 99 5.17 -3.33 -7.54
CA VAL A 99 4.20 -2.66 -6.66
C VAL A 99 3.38 -3.68 -5.87
N VAL A 100 2.98 -4.80 -6.48
CA VAL A 100 2.35 -5.93 -5.77
C VAL A 100 3.28 -6.48 -4.69
N HIS A 101 4.58 -6.64 -4.99
CA HIS A 101 5.56 -7.11 -4.02
C HIS A 101 5.70 -6.15 -2.83
N ILE A 102 5.84 -4.84 -3.08
CA ILE A 102 5.91 -3.83 -2.02
C ILE A 102 4.61 -3.84 -1.19
N ALA A 103 3.45 -3.85 -1.85
CA ALA A 103 2.15 -3.86 -1.18
C ALA A 103 1.92 -5.11 -0.31
N SER A 104 2.57 -6.23 -0.62
CA SER A 104 2.43 -7.48 0.18
C SER A 104 3.04 -7.38 1.59
N TYR A 105 3.91 -6.40 1.82
CA TYR A 105 4.47 -6.13 3.15
C TYR A 105 3.59 -5.21 4.00
N LEU A 106 2.65 -4.49 3.38
CA LEU A 106 1.77 -3.55 4.06
C LEU A 106 0.63 -4.26 4.82
N ASP A 107 0.11 -3.58 5.84
CA ASP A 107 -1.09 -4.02 6.55
C ASP A 107 -2.36 -3.75 5.72
N LEU A 108 -3.44 -4.47 6.05
CA LEU A 108 -4.72 -4.35 5.33
C LEU A 108 -5.28 -2.92 5.30
N VAL A 109 -5.05 -2.14 6.37
CA VAL A 109 -5.48 -0.74 6.45
C VAL A 109 -4.69 0.13 5.48
N ASP A 110 -3.38 -0.09 5.41
CA ASP A 110 -2.50 0.68 4.53
C ASP A 110 -2.68 0.28 3.07
N ILE A 111 -3.00 -0.97 2.77
CA ILE A 111 -3.41 -1.40 1.42
C ILE A 111 -4.70 -0.68 0.98
N ALA A 112 -5.67 -0.54 1.88
CA ALA A 112 -6.90 0.18 1.57
C ALA A 112 -6.65 1.68 1.33
N ARG A 113 -5.78 2.31 2.14
CA ARG A 113 -5.34 3.70 1.96
C ARG A 113 -4.53 3.87 0.67
N LEU A 114 -3.63 2.96 0.35
CA LEU A 114 -2.84 2.99 -0.87
C LEU A 114 -3.73 2.92 -2.12
N GLY A 115 -4.76 2.06 -2.08
CA GLY A 115 -5.74 1.94 -3.16
C GLY A 115 -6.70 3.13 -3.31
N SER A 116 -6.75 4.07 -2.36
CA SER A 116 -7.55 5.28 -2.50
C SER A 116 -6.82 6.42 -3.22
N LEU A 117 -5.48 6.36 -3.29
CA LEU A 117 -4.66 7.44 -3.85
C LEU A 117 -4.85 7.62 -5.36
N CYS A 118 -4.80 6.54 -6.15
CA CYS A 118 -4.96 6.63 -7.61
C CYS A 118 -5.58 5.37 -8.24
N LYS A 119 -6.03 5.47 -9.49
CA LYS A 119 -6.67 4.36 -10.22
C LYS A 119 -5.73 3.17 -10.42
N PHE A 120 -4.45 3.42 -10.72
CA PHE A 120 -3.44 2.37 -10.87
C PHE A 120 -3.25 1.60 -9.56
N LEU A 121 -2.97 2.30 -8.46
CA LEU A 121 -2.81 1.67 -7.15
C LEU A 121 -4.09 0.96 -6.69
N ARG A 122 -5.28 1.47 -7.01
CA ARG A 122 -6.54 0.77 -6.75
C ARG A 122 -6.63 -0.57 -7.46
N LYS A 123 -6.21 -0.63 -8.73
CA LYS A 123 -6.14 -1.87 -9.52
C LYS A 123 -5.16 -2.84 -8.86
N VAL A 124 -3.94 -2.38 -8.57
CA VAL A 124 -2.89 -3.21 -7.94
C VAL A 124 -3.33 -3.72 -6.56
N CYS A 125 -3.88 -2.85 -5.72
CA CYS A 125 -4.38 -3.20 -4.38
C CYS A 125 -5.63 -4.10 -4.40
N SER A 126 -6.24 -4.30 -5.56
CA SER A 126 -7.38 -5.22 -5.75
C SER A 126 -7.01 -6.44 -6.60
N SER A 127 -5.73 -6.63 -6.94
CA SER A 127 -5.28 -7.73 -7.78
C SER A 127 -5.34 -9.06 -7.03
N ASN A 128 -5.71 -10.13 -7.73
CA ASN A 128 -5.75 -11.47 -7.15
C ASN A 128 -4.37 -11.92 -6.65
N GLU A 129 -3.30 -11.55 -7.35
CA GLU A 129 -1.93 -11.89 -6.96
C GLU A 129 -1.54 -11.30 -5.59
N LEU A 130 -1.91 -10.04 -5.33
CA LEU A 130 -1.65 -9.42 -4.04
C LEU A 130 -2.45 -10.12 -2.93
N TRP A 131 -3.73 -10.36 -3.17
CA TRP A 131 -4.61 -10.97 -2.17
C TRP A 131 -4.28 -12.44 -1.89
N GLU A 132 -3.72 -13.16 -2.86
CA GLU A 132 -3.15 -14.50 -2.64
C GLU A 132 -1.96 -14.45 -1.68
N LYS A 133 -1.02 -13.52 -1.89
CA LYS A 133 0.14 -13.32 -1.01
C LYS A 133 -0.29 -12.94 0.41
N ILE A 134 -1.27 -12.04 0.55
CA ILE A 134 -1.86 -11.64 1.83
C ILE A 134 -2.52 -12.84 2.52
N TYR A 135 -3.30 -13.63 1.77
CA TYR A 135 -3.97 -14.81 2.32
C TYR A 135 -2.96 -15.81 2.89
N ARG A 136 -1.92 -16.15 2.12
CA ARG A 136 -0.84 -17.06 2.56
C ARG A 136 -0.08 -16.54 3.78
N LYS A 137 0.08 -15.22 3.91
CA LYS A 137 0.74 -14.58 5.07
C LYS A 137 -0.10 -14.64 6.35
N HIS A 138 -1.43 -14.63 6.24
CA HIS A 138 -2.34 -14.59 7.38
C HIS A 138 -3.05 -15.92 7.69
N CYS A 139 -3.03 -16.89 6.77
CA CYS A 139 -3.66 -18.19 6.93
C CYS A 139 -2.63 -19.30 6.70
N ASP A 140 -2.31 -20.06 7.75
CA ASP A 140 -1.29 -21.11 7.73
C ASP A 140 -1.68 -22.34 6.87
N THR A 141 -2.98 -22.54 6.61
CA THR A 141 -3.50 -23.66 5.80
C THR A 141 -4.26 -23.16 4.58
N VAL A 142 -3.63 -23.25 3.41
CA VAL A 142 -4.30 -23.13 2.11
C VAL A 142 -4.65 -24.54 1.63
N THR A 143 -5.90 -24.96 1.80
CA THR A 143 -6.39 -26.22 1.24
C THR A 143 -6.71 -26.05 -0.25
N LYS A 144 -6.69 -27.17 -0.99
CA LYS A 144 -6.97 -27.18 -2.44
C LYS A 144 -8.36 -26.61 -2.77
N GLU A 145 -9.36 -26.91 -1.94
CA GLU A 145 -10.72 -26.39 -2.04
C GLU A 145 -10.78 -24.86 -1.93
N ILE A 146 -9.97 -24.26 -1.04
CA ILE A 146 -9.89 -22.80 -0.88
C ILE A 146 -9.25 -22.16 -2.11
N GLN A 147 -8.25 -22.83 -2.68
CA GLN A 147 -7.57 -22.35 -3.89
C GLN A 147 -8.50 -22.39 -5.11
N GLU A 148 -9.27 -23.48 -5.28
CA GLU A 148 -10.30 -23.61 -6.31
C GLU A 148 -11.38 -22.53 -6.16
N LEU A 149 -11.91 -22.34 -4.94
CA LEU A 149 -12.87 -21.28 -4.65
C LEU A 149 -12.32 -19.87 -4.90
N ALA A 150 -11.06 -19.62 -4.55
CA ALA A 150 -10.41 -18.35 -4.79
C ALA A 150 -10.16 -18.08 -6.28
N HIS A 151 -9.96 -19.12 -7.08
CA HIS A 151 -9.84 -18.99 -8.53
C HIS A 151 -11.19 -18.64 -9.19
N GLU A 152 -12.31 -19.13 -8.64
CA GLU A 152 -13.65 -18.84 -9.13
C GLU A 152 -14.18 -17.46 -8.69
N VAL A 153 -13.99 -17.12 -7.40
CA VAL A 153 -14.63 -15.94 -6.77
C VAL A 153 -13.67 -14.77 -6.58
N GLY A 154 -12.37 -15.03 -6.56
CA GLY A 154 -11.30 -14.07 -6.33
C GLY A 154 -10.79 -14.07 -4.89
N TRP A 155 -9.47 -13.99 -4.73
CA TRP A 155 -8.77 -14.09 -3.43
C TRP A 155 -9.22 -13.05 -2.41
N LYS A 156 -9.49 -11.82 -2.85
CA LYS A 156 -9.99 -10.75 -1.97
C LYS A 156 -11.31 -11.13 -1.31
N LYS A 157 -12.26 -11.65 -2.10
CA LYS A 157 -13.58 -12.05 -1.59
C LYS A 157 -13.44 -13.25 -0.67
N THR A 158 -12.66 -14.26 -1.06
CA THR A 158 -12.39 -15.46 -0.25
C THR A 158 -11.73 -15.12 1.09
N PHE A 159 -10.84 -14.12 1.12
CA PHE A 159 -10.22 -13.64 2.35
C PHE A 159 -11.25 -13.04 3.32
N PHE A 160 -12.10 -12.13 2.83
CA PHE A 160 -13.13 -11.51 3.67
C PHE A 160 -14.23 -12.50 4.08
N THR A 161 -14.62 -13.44 3.23
CA THR A 161 -15.61 -14.47 3.58
C THR A 161 -15.05 -15.43 4.62
N ASN A 162 -13.79 -15.88 4.52
CA ASN A 162 -13.19 -16.74 5.55
C ASN A 162 -13.09 -16.00 6.90
N ARG A 163 -12.64 -14.74 6.90
CA ARG A 163 -12.59 -13.94 8.14
C ARG A 163 -13.97 -13.70 8.74
N LEU A 164 -14.98 -13.44 7.91
CA LEU A 164 -16.37 -13.27 8.36
C LEU A 164 -16.96 -14.60 8.87
N GLN A 165 -16.68 -15.71 8.20
CA GLN A 165 -17.08 -17.06 8.64
C GLN A 165 -16.46 -17.38 10.01
N LEU A 166 -15.17 -17.11 10.20
CA LEU A 166 -14.50 -17.26 11.50
C LEU A 166 -15.12 -16.37 12.57
N GLN A 167 -15.44 -15.11 12.27
CA GLN A 167 -16.12 -14.22 13.23
C GLN A 167 -17.52 -14.73 13.61
N VAL A 168 -18.30 -15.23 12.64
CA VAL A 168 -19.62 -15.83 12.89
C VAL A 168 -19.51 -17.08 13.76
N GLN A 169 -18.53 -17.95 13.49
CA GLN A 169 -18.30 -19.15 14.30
C GLN A 169 -17.89 -18.81 15.74
N VAL A 170 -17.00 -17.83 15.92
CA VAL A 170 -16.59 -17.34 17.26
C VAL A 170 -17.80 -16.77 18.01
N ARG A 171 -18.64 -15.96 17.35
CA ARG A 171 -19.86 -15.41 17.95
C ARG A 171 -20.83 -16.52 18.39
N ARG A 172 -21.10 -17.49 17.52
CA ARG A 172 -21.97 -18.64 17.85
C ARG A 172 -21.44 -19.45 19.03
N ARG A 173 -20.10 -19.61 19.16
CA ARG A 173 -19.49 -20.25 20.33
C ARG A 173 -19.68 -19.43 21.60
N LYS A 174 -19.48 -18.11 21.56
CA LYS A 174 -19.71 -17.23 22.72
C LYS A 174 -21.18 -17.26 23.18
N GLU A 175 -22.12 -17.24 22.24
CA GLU A 175 -23.56 -17.35 22.52
C GLU A 175 -23.93 -18.70 23.13
N LYS A 176 -23.41 -19.81 22.59
CA LYS A 176 -23.58 -21.16 23.16
C LYS A 176 -23.00 -21.27 24.58
N ASN A 177 -21.78 -20.78 24.81
CA ASN A 177 -21.15 -20.81 26.13
C ASN A 177 -21.93 -19.96 27.14
N SER A 178 -22.44 -18.79 26.74
CA SER A 178 -23.29 -17.93 27.57
C SER A 178 -24.62 -18.61 27.93
N ALA A 179 -25.25 -19.29 26.98
CA ALA A 179 -26.47 -20.06 27.21
C ALA A 179 -26.25 -21.24 28.19
N ASP A 180 -25.13 -21.97 28.04
CA ASP A 180 -24.78 -23.09 28.94
C ASP A 180 -24.50 -22.60 30.38
N LEU A 181 -23.80 -21.46 30.54
CA LEU A 181 -23.60 -20.84 31.86
C LEU A 181 -24.92 -20.44 32.53
N LYS A 182 -25.86 -19.86 31.78
CA LYS A 182 -27.19 -19.48 32.30
C LYS A 182 -28.00 -20.70 32.70
N LEU A 183 -27.95 -21.77 31.91
CA LEU A 183 -28.64 -23.03 32.21
C LEU A 183 -28.10 -23.66 33.51
N ARG A 184 -26.77 -23.71 33.68
CA ARG A 184 -26.15 -24.20 34.91
C ARG A 184 -26.49 -23.35 36.13
N ALA A 185 -26.51 -22.02 35.99
CA ALA A 185 -26.90 -21.12 37.08
C ALA A 185 -28.36 -21.33 37.49
N ALA A 186 -29.28 -21.52 36.54
CA ALA A 186 -30.68 -21.82 36.82
C ALA A 186 -30.86 -23.20 37.51
N GLN A 187 -30.08 -24.20 37.12
CA GLN A 187 -30.08 -25.52 37.75
C GLN A 187 -29.57 -25.48 39.20
N LEU A 188 -28.56 -24.67 39.48
CA LEU A 188 -28.07 -24.44 40.85
C LEU A 188 -29.10 -23.71 41.70
N ALA A 189 -29.77 -22.69 41.16
CA ALA A 189 -30.84 -21.97 41.85
C ALA A 189 -32.05 -22.87 42.17
N HIS A 190 -32.41 -23.81 41.30
CA HIS A 190 -33.49 -24.77 41.57
C HIS A 190 -33.12 -25.84 42.62
N ARG A 191 -31.83 -26.08 42.84
CA ARG A 191 -31.35 -27.07 43.82
C ARG A 191 -31.26 -26.50 45.25
N GLU A 192 -31.29 -25.17 45.39
CA GLU A 192 -31.23 -24.48 46.69
C GLU A 192 -32.63 -24.11 47.25
N GLU A 193 -33.74 -24.49 46.61
CA GLU A 193 -35.06 -24.32 47.23
C GLU A 193 -35.18 -25.18 48.51
N PRO A 194 -35.48 -24.57 49.68
CA PRO A 194 -35.47 -25.28 50.95
C PRO A 194 -36.65 -26.24 51.05
N VAL A 195 -36.35 -27.50 51.41
CA VAL A 195 -37.33 -28.53 51.78
C VAL A 195 -38.23 -27.97 52.89
N LYS A 196 -39.50 -27.74 52.57
CA LYS A 196 -40.51 -27.30 53.56
C LYS A 196 -40.65 -28.36 54.66
N PRO A 197 -40.54 -28.00 55.95
CA PRO A 197 -40.74 -28.95 57.04
C PRO A 197 -42.21 -29.38 57.10
N ALA A 198 -42.42 -30.69 57.22
CA ALA A 198 -43.74 -31.30 57.33
C ALA A 198 -44.34 -31.10 58.73
N GLY A 199 -45.53 -30.51 58.76
CA GLY A 199 -46.63 -30.82 59.70
C GLY A 199 -46.53 -30.35 61.15
N THR A 200 -47.47 -29.50 61.57
CA THR A 200 -48.23 -29.74 62.81
C THR A 200 -49.59 -29.05 62.72
N ALA A 201 -50.67 -29.84 62.63
CA ALA A 201 -52.04 -29.35 62.75
C ALA A 201 -52.36 -29.20 64.24
N PHE A 202 -52.71 -27.99 64.68
CA PHE A 202 -53.23 -27.73 66.02
C PHE A 202 -54.74 -28.02 66.05
N LEU A 203 -55.12 -29.05 66.80
CA LEU A 203 -56.49 -29.28 67.26
C LEU A 203 -56.70 -28.44 68.53
N THR A 204 -57.51 -27.39 68.45
CA THR A 204 -58.06 -26.74 69.65
C THR A 204 -59.24 -27.56 70.16
N GLN A 205 -59.02 -28.23 71.29
CA GLN A 205 -60.10 -28.78 72.11
C GLN A 205 -60.83 -27.62 72.80
N THR A 206 -62.15 -27.66 72.72
CA THR A 206 -63.09 -26.98 73.63
C THR A 206 -62.96 -27.56 75.03
N ASN A 207 -62.98 -26.72 76.06
CA ASN A 207 -63.55 -27.07 77.38
C ASN A 207 -63.89 -25.80 78.18
N ASP A 208 -65.09 -25.85 78.74
CA ASP A 208 -65.76 -25.09 79.82
C ASP A 208 -65.95 -23.57 79.72
#